data_AF-A0A353MAV8-F1
#
_entry.id   AF-A0A353MAV8-F1
#
_cell.length_a   1.000
_cell.length_b   1.000
_cell.length_c   1.000
_cell.angle_alpha   90.00
_cell.angle_beta   90.00
_cell.angle_gamma   90.00
#
_symmetry.space_group_name_H-M   'P 1'
#
loop_
_entity.id
_entity.type
_entity.pdbx_description
1 polymer ?
#
loop_
_entity_poly.entity_id
_entity_poly.type
_entity_poly.pdbx_seq_one_letter_code
_entity_poly.pdbx_strand_id
1 'polypeptide(L)'
;MANEMLFAAYPSAIVYELGTDPTGQPPQKLTAKKHLLWGDVLVVAGKSHDGNFFRVKVRGVEGWIRAEETQPNRLLEIVFVDIGQGDGALVVTPDDKRYVIDAGQGDNMFRFLRWRFGFKEKVSFDAAIMSHSDEDHYGGFEYLFADPNVYFQTVYSNGLMERAADSTTETLSKPMVFGGRKYIADLVTDLSELQAFLSNPANWTKKKYPGMLSKALNAGKFGDFRMLDLNEGHLSGHGPGESLTIEVLGPFVEKVDSKRALRWLGDVGKTKNGHSVVFRFKMKNVNIFMGGDLNIESSRMLLEAHTGLSPNPKSAEEEATLVEAARPIFGSDIAKACHHGSADTLLPFMKAINPVATVISSGDDEPHAHPRADALGAIAKCSRGERPLLLSTELARSTKETIKHPVVLRAQLSELAAKIAAASDEKKRAAAQKKFDGLVAKLDRSVAVYGAINLRTDGEKVVMAYKLEQSTPVKGWDIYKLEPAGSSGRLIYKSKYD
;
A
#
# COMPACT_ATOMS: atom_id res chain seq x y z
N MET A 1 -29.95 -17.42 -3.79
CA MET A 1 -28.96 -17.91 -2.81
C MET A 1 -27.63 -17.25 -3.13
N ALA A 2 -26.96 -16.63 -2.16
CA ALA A 2 -25.62 -16.10 -2.40
C ALA A 2 -24.68 -17.26 -2.73
N ASN A 3 -23.88 -17.13 -3.79
CA ASN A 3 -22.90 -18.16 -4.14
C ASN A 3 -21.86 -18.27 -3.01
N GLU A 4 -21.48 -19.50 -2.67
CA GLU A 4 -20.40 -19.79 -1.72
C GLU A 4 -19.10 -19.13 -2.21
N MET A 5 -18.39 -18.42 -1.31
CA MET A 5 -17.08 -17.83 -1.60
C MET A 5 -15.99 -18.67 -0.96
N LEU A 6 -15.00 -19.03 -1.76
CA LEU A 6 -13.76 -19.68 -1.32
C LEU A 6 -12.57 -18.84 -1.77
N PHE A 7 -11.37 -19.26 -1.37
CA PHE A 7 -10.11 -18.61 -1.75
C PHE A 7 -9.14 -19.65 -2.29
N ALA A 8 -8.27 -19.26 -3.22
CA ALA A 8 -7.19 -20.13 -3.67
C ALA A 8 -6.28 -20.51 -2.49
N ALA A 9 -5.91 -21.78 -2.37
CA ALA A 9 -5.07 -22.30 -1.31
C ALA A 9 -3.56 -21.99 -1.52
N TYR A 10 -2.77 -22.29 -0.51
CA TYR A 10 -1.33 -22.05 -0.48
C TYR A 10 -0.56 -22.98 -1.42
N PRO A 11 0.53 -22.51 -2.09
CA PRO A 11 0.98 -21.12 -2.23
C PRO A 11 0.34 -20.42 -3.46
N SER A 12 -0.37 -21.20 -4.27
CA SER A 12 -1.07 -20.80 -5.49
C SER A 12 -2.00 -21.94 -5.93
N ALA A 13 -2.88 -21.67 -6.90
CA ALA A 13 -3.83 -22.65 -7.41
C ALA A 13 -3.99 -22.56 -8.93
N ILE A 14 -4.45 -23.65 -9.57
CA ILE A 14 -4.75 -23.68 -11.00
C ILE A 14 -6.25 -23.82 -11.26
N VAL A 15 -6.76 -22.93 -12.12
CA VAL A 15 -8.08 -23.11 -12.74
C VAL A 15 -7.88 -23.79 -14.09
N TYR A 16 -8.65 -24.84 -14.34
CA TYR A 16 -8.70 -25.65 -15.55
C TYR A 16 -9.92 -25.31 -16.42
N GLU A 17 -9.84 -25.66 -17.70
CA GLU A 17 -10.94 -25.45 -18.66
C GLU A 17 -12.22 -26.23 -18.29
N LEU A 18 -13.37 -25.68 -18.68
CA LEU A 18 -14.69 -26.28 -18.43
C LEU A 18 -14.95 -27.56 -19.23
N GLY A 19 -14.37 -27.67 -20.43
CA GLY A 19 -14.73 -28.70 -21.41
C GLY A 19 -16.03 -28.41 -22.16
N THR A 20 -16.55 -29.45 -22.82
CA THR A 20 -17.78 -29.40 -23.63
C THR A 20 -19.05 -29.61 -22.81
N ASP A 21 -18.97 -30.27 -21.65
CA ASP A 21 -20.08 -30.42 -20.69
C ASP A 21 -19.65 -29.93 -19.29
N PRO A 22 -20.05 -28.72 -18.90
CA PRO A 22 -19.62 -28.09 -17.65
C PRO A 22 -20.49 -28.47 -16.43
N THR A 23 -21.41 -29.42 -16.54
CA THR A 23 -22.49 -29.60 -15.55
C THR A 23 -22.32 -30.75 -14.56
N GLY A 24 -21.37 -31.68 -14.78
CA GLY A 24 -21.19 -32.84 -13.87
C GLY A 24 -19.76 -33.12 -13.39
N GLN A 25 -18.77 -33.06 -14.28
CA GLN A 25 -17.38 -33.43 -13.99
C GLN A 25 -16.42 -32.58 -14.84
N PRO A 26 -15.17 -32.34 -14.38
CA PRO A 26 -14.16 -31.74 -15.24
C PRO A 26 -13.79 -32.67 -16.40
N PRO A 27 -13.19 -32.13 -17.48
CA PRO A 27 -12.68 -32.95 -18.57
C PRO A 27 -11.64 -33.97 -18.09
N GLN A 28 -11.62 -35.17 -18.68
CA GLN A 28 -10.62 -36.19 -18.37
C GLN A 28 -9.18 -35.66 -18.51
N LYS A 29 -8.93 -34.84 -19.54
CA LYS A 29 -7.66 -34.12 -19.72
C LYS A 29 -7.81 -32.69 -19.21
N LEU A 30 -7.16 -32.40 -18.08
CA LEU A 30 -7.15 -31.07 -17.49
C LEU A 30 -6.17 -30.15 -18.24
N THR A 31 -6.71 -29.11 -18.87
CA THR A 31 -5.93 -28.03 -19.49
C THR A 31 -5.97 -26.82 -18.58
N ALA A 32 -4.81 -26.34 -18.15
CA ALA A 32 -4.70 -25.15 -17.30
C ALA A 32 -5.16 -23.90 -18.05
N LYS A 33 -6.01 -23.11 -17.41
CA LYS A 33 -6.60 -21.87 -17.93
C LYS A 33 -6.07 -20.64 -17.18
N LYS A 34 -5.82 -20.73 -15.88
CA LYS A 34 -5.35 -19.61 -15.07
C LYS A 34 -4.54 -20.06 -13.85
N HIS A 35 -3.40 -19.41 -13.62
CA HIS A 35 -2.64 -19.48 -12.37
C HIS A 35 -3.08 -18.37 -11.42
N LEU A 36 -3.63 -18.77 -10.27
CA LEU A 36 -4.09 -17.91 -9.18
C LEU A 36 -3.03 -17.78 -8.10
N LEU A 37 -2.99 -16.65 -7.40
CA LEU A 37 -2.14 -16.47 -6.22
C LEU A 37 -2.92 -16.89 -4.96
N TRP A 38 -2.22 -17.32 -3.91
CA TRP A 38 -2.82 -17.62 -2.60
C TRP A 38 -3.76 -16.51 -2.12
N GLY A 39 -4.99 -16.88 -1.75
CA GLY A 39 -6.01 -15.94 -1.30
C GLY A 39 -6.83 -15.28 -2.41
N ASP A 40 -6.59 -15.59 -3.69
CA ASP A 40 -7.45 -15.11 -4.78
C ASP A 40 -8.91 -15.57 -4.56
N VAL A 41 -9.85 -14.62 -4.65
CA VAL A 41 -11.28 -14.86 -4.39
C VAL A 41 -11.91 -15.73 -5.48
N LEU A 42 -12.63 -16.78 -5.06
CA LEU A 42 -13.34 -17.73 -5.90
C LEU A 42 -14.83 -17.66 -5.61
N VAL A 43 -15.64 -17.45 -6.64
CA VAL A 43 -17.11 -17.60 -6.54
C VAL A 43 -17.48 -19.00 -6.99
N VAL A 44 -17.94 -19.85 -6.08
CA VAL A 44 -18.33 -21.23 -6.37
C VAL A 44 -19.66 -21.24 -7.13
N ALA A 45 -19.64 -21.85 -8.31
CA ALA A 45 -20.77 -21.98 -9.23
C ALA A 45 -21.27 -23.44 -9.36
N GLY A 46 -20.62 -24.40 -8.69
CA GLY A 46 -20.98 -25.82 -8.71
C GLY A 46 -19.88 -26.71 -8.13
N LYS A 47 -20.19 -27.99 -7.93
CA LYS A 47 -19.26 -29.02 -7.44
C LYS A 47 -19.34 -30.23 -8.37
N SER A 48 -18.24 -30.94 -8.59
CA SER A 48 -18.24 -32.20 -9.32
C SER A 48 -19.01 -33.28 -8.54
N HIS A 49 -19.50 -34.33 -9.20
CA HIS A 49 -20.27 -35.39 -8.53
C HIS A 49 -19.50 -36.09 -7.40
N ASP A 50 -18.17 -36.16 -7.51
CA ASP A 50 -17.27 -36.76 -6.52
C ASP A 50 -16.77 -35.77 -5.45
N GLY A 51 -17.11 -34.48 -5.60
CA GLY A 51 -16.67 -33.40 -4.69
C GLY A 51 -15.22 -32.97 -4.82
N ASN A 52 -14.44 -33.58 -5.72
CA ASN A 52 -13.00 -33.30 -5.85
C ASN A 52 -12.70 -31.98 -6.58
N PHE A 53 -13.69 -31.40 -7.28
CA PHE A 53 -13.55 -30.15 -8.00
C PHE A 53 -14.69 -29.19 -7.71
N PHE A 54 -14.36 -27.91 -7.69
CA PHE A 54 -15.32 -26.82 -7.70
C PHE A 54 -15.32 -26.14 -9.07
N ARG A 55 -16.51 -25.87 -9.60
CA ARG A 55 -16.66 -24.95 -10.73
C ARG A 55 -16.67 -23.54 -10.16
N VAL A 56 -15.74 -22.70 -10.59
CA VAL A 56 -15.53 -21.37 -10.01
C VAL A 56 -15.51 -20.28 -11.06
N LYS A 57 -15.96 -19.08 -10.67
CA LYS A 57 -15.74 -17.82 -11.39
C LYS A 57 -14.71 -16.99 -10.64
N VAL A 58 -13.66 -16.57 -11.34
CA VAL A 58 -12.55 -15.79 -10.78
C VAL A 58 -11.91 -14.91 -11.86
N ARG A 59 -11.69 -13.62 -11.59
CA ARG A 59 -11.00 -12.68 -12.50
C ARG A 59 -11.47 -12.75 -13.97
N GLY A 60 -12.79 -12.84 -14.18
CA GLY A 60 -13.40 -12.90 -15.52
C GLY A 60 -13.23 -14.24 -16.25
N VAL A 61 -12.69 -15.28 -15.60
CA VAL A 61 -12.66 -16.65 -16.12
C VAL A 61 -13.60 -17.55 -15.32
N GLU A 62 -14.18 -18.52 -16.01
CA GLU A 62 -14.91 -19.63 -15.40
C GLU A 62 -14.21 -20.95 -15.76
N GLY A 63 -14.12 -21.86 -14.79
CA GLY A 63 -13.39 -23.12 -14.94
C GLY A 63 -13.51 -24.03 -13.72
N TRP A 64 -12.79 -25.14 -13.73
CA TRP A 64 -12.70 -26.09 -12.63
C TRP A 64 -11.45 -25.83 -11.80
N ILE A 65 -11.53 -25.94 -10.48
CA ILE A 65 -10.39 -25.91 -9.55
C ILE A 65 -10.48 -27.15 -8.66
N ARG A 66 -9.35 -27.74 -8.28
CA ARG A 66 -9.36 -28.86 -7.32
C ARG A 66 -9.82 -28.35 -5.96
N ALA A 67 -10.66 -29.10 -5.26
CA ALA A 67 -11.16 -28.71 -3.95
C ALA A 67 -10.01 -28.50 -2.94
N GLU A 68 -8.94 -29.31 -3.01
CA GLU A 68 -7.73 -29.19 -2.20
C GLU A 68 -6.89 -27.93 -2.49
N GLU A 69 -7.07 -27.32 -3.67
CA GLU A 69 -6.45 -26.04 -4.06
C GLU A 69 -7.31 -24.84 -3.63
N THR A 70 -8.28 -25.05 -2.74
CA THR A 70 -9.12 -24.00 -2.16
C THR A 70 -9.09 -24.01 -0.64
N GLN A 71 -9.42 -22.87 -0.03
CA GLN A 71 -9.55 -22.70 1.41
C GLN A 71 -10.75 -21.80 1.74
N PRO A 72 -11.35 -21.96 2.93
CA PRO A 72 -12.52 -21.17 3.32
C PRO A 72 -12.16 -19.78 3.85
N ASN A 73 -10.94 -19.62 4.38
CA ASN A 73 -10.55 -18.42 5.11
C ASN A 73 -9.88 -17.40 4.20
N ARG A 74 -10.27 -16.12 4.36
CA ARG A 74 -9.58 -14.99 3.75
C ARG A 74 -8.24 -14.74 4.47
N LEU A 75 -7.27 -14.24 3.70
CA LEU A 75 -5.94 -13.85 4.18
C LEU A 75 -5.88 -12.36 4.45
N LEU A 76 -4.85 -11.93 5.18
CA LEU A 76 -4.36 -10.56 5.03
C LEU A 76 -3.68 -10.43 3.66
N GLU A 77 -4.19 -9.51 2.85
CA GLU A 77 -3.66 -9.13 1.53
C GLU A 77 -3.10 -7.72 1.64
N ILE A 78 -1.81 -7.55 1.30
CA ILE A 78 -1.22 -6.24 1.07
C ILE A 78 -0.65 -6.23 -0.34
N VAL A 79 -1.09 -5.28 -1.17
CA VAL A 79 -0.57 -5.09 -2.52
C VAL A 79 0.14 -3.75 -2.56
N PHE A 80 1.47 -3.79 -2.62
CA PHE A 80 2.29 -2.63 -2.91
C PHE A 80 2.16 -2.32 -4.39
N VAL A 81 1.45 -1.25 -4.70
CA VAL A 81 1.11 -0.88 -6.06
C VAL A 81 2.29 -0.16 -6.66
N ASP A 82 2.57 -0.47 -7.93
CA ASP A 82 3.53 0.29 -8.70
C ASP A 82 2.95 1.65 -9.09
N ILE A 83 3.12 2.62 -8.20
CA ILE A 83 2.53 3.93 -8.33
C ILE A 83 3.38 4.92 -9.14
N GLY A 84 4.55 4.51 -9.63
CA GLY A 84 5.56 5.41 -10.15
C GLY A 84 6.39 6.00 -9.01
N GLN A 85 6.40 7.33 -8.87
CA GLN A 85 7.05 7.99 -7.74
C GLN A 85 6.20 7.94 -6.49
N GLY A 86 6.86 7.58 -5.38
CA GLY A 86 6.31 7.60 -4.04
C GLY A 86 5.92 6.23 -3.46
N ASP A 87 4.90 6.24 -2.59
CA ASP A 87 4.34 5.04 -1.96
C ASP A 87 2.84 4.86 -2.27
N GLY A 88 2.40 3.60 -2.27
CA GLY A 88 1.00 3.26 -2.43
C GLY A 88 0.73 1.78 -2.19
N ALA A 89 -0.17 1.47 -1.28
CA ALA A 89 -0.57 0.11 -0.97
C ALA A 89 -2.07 -0.04 -0.76
N LEU A 90 -2.63 -1.14 -1.27
CA LEU A 90 -3.95 -1.63 -0.90
C LEU A 90 -3.80 -2.69 0.20
N VAL A 91 -4.57 -2.57 1.28
CA VAL A 91 -4.71 -3.60 2.30
C VAL A 91 -6.13 -4.13 2.28
N VAL A 92 -6.27 -5.45 2.24
CA VAL A 92 -7.55 -6.15 2.48
C VAL A 92 -7.36 -7.12 3.63
N THR A 93 -8.12 -6.92 4.71
CA THR A 93 -8.00 -7.69 5.94
C THR A 93 -8.78 -9.01 5.88
N PRO A 94 -8.55 -9.96 6.81
CA PRO A 94 -9.33 -11.19 6.88
C PRO A 94 -10.85 -10.99 7.02
N ASP A 95 -11.28 -9.89 7.64
CA ASP A 95 -12.68 -9.47 7.77
C ASP A 95 -13.19 -8.61 6.59
N ASP A 96 -12.48 -8.59 5.46
CA ASP A 96 -12.78 -7.88 4.21
C ASP A 96 -12.84 -6.35 4.31
N LYS A 97 -12.25 -5.75 5.36
CA LYS A 97 -12.01 -4.30 5.42
C LYS A 97 -10.92 -3.91 4.44
N ARG A 98 -11.03 -2.71 3.88
CA ARG A 98 -10.19 -2.23 2.77
C ARG A 98 -9.59 -0.88 3.09
N TYR A 99 -8.26 -0.83 3.11
CA TYR A 99 -7.50 0.39 3.36
C TYR A 99 -6.63 0.73 2.16
N VAL A 100 -6.53 2.01 1.84
CA VAL A 100 -5.56 2.55 0.88
C VAL A 100 -4.55 3.36 1.67
N ILE A 101 -3.28 2.93 1.67
CA ILE A 101 -2.18 3.59 2.36
C ILE A 101 -1.32 4.26 1.29
N ASP A 102 -1.36 5.59 1.25
CA ASP A 102 -0.82 6.41 0.17
C ASP A 102 -1.34 5.99 -1.23
N ALA A 103 -1.07 6.79 -2.24
CA ALA A 103 -1.66 6.64 -3.56
C ALA A 103 -0.72 7.05 -4.72
N GLY A 104 0.54 7.37 -4.43
CA GLY A 104 1.48 7.88 -5.43
C GLY A 104 1.22 9.34 -5.83
N GLN A 105 2.03 9.83 -6.77
CA GLN A 105 1.85 11.16 -7.38
C GLN A 105 0.73 11.19 -8.43
N GLY A 106 0.62 10.12 -9.22
CA GLY A 106 -0.21 10.05 -10.41
C GLY A 106 -1.52 9.27 -10.21
N ASP A 107 -2.14 8.88 -11.32
CA ASP A 107 -3.40 8.11 -11.31
C ASP A 107 -3.20 6.59 -11.24
N ASN A 108 -1.99 6.12 -10.91
CA ASN A 108 -1.66 4.71 -10.92
C ASN A 108 -2.48 3.91 -9.89
N MET A 109 -2.60 4.41 -8.65
CA MET A 109 -3.45 3.79 -7.63
C MET A 109 -4.93 3.75 -8.08
N PHE A 110 -5.44 4.84 -8.65
CA PHE A 110 -6.79 4.89 -9.20
C PHE A 110 -7.03 3.80 -10.27
N ARG A 111 -6.12 3.67 -11.23
CA ARG A 111 -6.19 2.63 -12.27
C ARG A 111 -6.13 1.22 -11.70
N PHE A 112 -5.23 0.97 -10.74
CA PHE A 112 -5.14 -0.32 -10.05
C PHE A 112 -6.44 -0.68 -9.34
N LEU A 113 -6.98 0.23 -8.52
CA LEU A 113 -8.21 -0.03 -7.77
C LEU A 113 -9.43 -0.16 -8.69
N ARG A 114 -9.50 0.63 -9.77
CA ARG A 114 -10.57 0.50 -10.76
C ARG A 114 -10.50 -0.83 -11.50
N TRP A 115 -9.32 -1.34 -11.82
CA TRP A 115 -9.15 -2.69 -12.35
C TRP A 115 -9.55 -3.77 -11.34
N ARG A 116 -9.18 -3.60 -10.07
CA ARG A 116 -9.36 -4.60 -9.01
C ARG A 116 -10.81 -4.74 -8.54
N PHE A 117 -11.53 -3.62 -8.40
CA PHE A 117 -12.85 -3.56 -7.80
C PHE A 117 -13.95 -3.19 -8.80
N GLY A 118 -13.60 -2.54 -9.91
CA GLY A 118 -14.57 -2.00 -10.85
C GLY A 118 -15.32 -0.81 -10.26
N PHE A 119 -15.16 0.38 -10.82
CA PHE A 119 -15.85 1.60 -10.36
C PHE A 119 -17.13 1.87 -11.15
N LYS A 120 -17.85 0.80 -11.53
CA LYS A 120 -19.16 0.91 -12.22
C LYS A 120 -20.30 1.16 -11.25
N GLU A 121 -20.14 0.68 -10.02
CA GLU A 121 -21.07 0.84 -8.91
C GLU A 121 -20.30 1.42 -7.73
N LYS A 122 -21.02 1.84 -6.68
CA LYS A 122 -20.43 2.41 -5.48
C LYS A 122 -19.42 1.44 -4.85
N VAL A 123 -18.19 1.89 -4.70
CA VAL A 123 -17.12 1.21 -3.96
C VAL A 123 -16.76 2.07 -2.76
N SER A 124 -16.85 1.48 -1.57
CA SER A 124 -16.44 2.11 -0.32
C SER A 124 -15.21 1.41 0.23
N PHE A 125 -14.25 2.21 0.69
CA PHE A 125 -13.09 1.78 1.47
C PHE A 125 -13.29 2.18 2.93
N ASP A 126 -12.73 1.42 3.86
CA ASP A 126 -12.81 1.70 5.29
C ASP A 126 -11.92 2.89 5.66
N ALA A 127 -10.73 2.99 5.06
CA ALA A 127 -9.93 4.20 5.22
C ALA A 127 -8.98 4.52 4.06
N ALA A 128 -8.74 5.83 3.89
CA ALA A 128 -7.56 6.36 3.23
C ALA A 128 -6.57 6.77 4.32
N ILE A 129 -5.36 6.26 4.28
CA ILE A 129 -4.29 6.60 5.23
C ILE A 129 -3.21 7.32 4.44
N MET A 130 -3.06 8.62 4.71
CA MET A 130 -2.03 9.47 4.09
C MET A 130 -0.89 9.59 5.09
N SER A 131 0.25 8.97 4.81
CA SER A 131 1.38 8.94 5.75
C SER A 131 1.88 10.35 6.05
N HIS A 132 1.98 11.20 5.02
CA HIS A 132 2.29 12.62 5.12
C HIS A 132 1.82 13.36 3.86
N SER A 133 2.09 14.67 3.81
CA SER A 133 1.53 15.57 2.78
C SER A 133 2.47 15.84 1.60
N ASP A 134 3.39 14.94 1.24
CA ASP A 134 4.14 15.03 -0.03
C ASP A 134 3.33 14.45 -1.20
N GLU A 135 3.44 15.09 -2.36
CA GLU A 135 2.54 14.84 -3.50
C GLU A 135 2.66 13.42 -4.04
N ASP A 136 3.84 12.82 -3.98
CA ASP A 136 4.10 11.43 -4.33
C ASP A 136 3.52 10.41 -3.33
N HIS A 137 2.96 10.87 -2.21
CA HIS A 137 2.19 10.02 -1.30
C HIS A 137 0.69 10.21 -1.47
N TYR A 138 0.20 11.46 -1.44
CA TYR A 138 -1.24 11.69 -1.45
C TYR A 138 -1.84 11.94 -2.84
N GLY A 139 -1.04 12.32 -3.84
CA GLY A 139 -1.52 12.90 -5.10
C GLY A 139 -2.54 12.04 -5.84
N GLY A 140 -2.37 10.72 -5.81
CA GLY A 140 -3.28 9.75 -6.41
C GLY A 140 -4.68 9.73 -5.80
N PHE A 141 -4.85 10.23 -4.56
CA PHE A 141 -6.18 10.40 -3.96
C PHE A 141 -7.02 11.46 -4.67
N GLU A 142 -6.43 12.43 -5.39
CA GLU A 142 -7.22 13.40 -6.17
C GLU A 142 -8.08 12.69 -7.22
N TYR A 143 -7.53 11.66 -7.88
CA TYR A 143 -8.26 10.86 -8.86
C TYR A 143 -9.31 9.95 -8.21
N LEU A 144 -8.99 9.38 -7.03
CA LEU A 144 -9.93 8.55 -6.29
C LEU A 144 -11.13 9.35 -5.78
N PHE A 145 -10.90 10.52 -5.19
CA PHE A 145 -11.99 11.38 -4.70
C PHE A 145 -12.78 12.04 -5.83
N ALA A 146 -12.18 12.24 -7.02
CA ALA A 146 -12.89 12.76 -8.17
C ALA A 146 -13.86 11.74 -8.81
N ASP A 147 -13.62 10.43 -8.65
CA ASP A 147 -14.49 9.40 -9.23
C ASP A 147 -15.85 9.37 -8.52
N PRO A 148 -16.98 9.44 -9.24
CA PRO A 148 -18.31 9.52 -8.63
C PRO A 148 -18.66 8.31 -7.77
N ASN A 149 -18.08 7.14 -8.03
CA ASN A 149 -18.44 5.89 -7.39
C ASN A 149 -17.51 5.48 -6.23
N VAL A 150 -16.42 6.22 -5.99
CA VAL A 150 -15.45 5.90 -4.94
C VAL A 150 -15.68 6.74 -3.69
N TYR A 151 -15.68 6.08 -2.55
CA TYR A 151 -15.89 6.67 -1.22
C TYR A 151 -14.98 6.03 -0.17
N PHE A 152 -14.71 6.77 0.89
CA PHE A 152 -13.97 6.32 2.07
C PHE A 152 -14.83 6.56 3.31
N GLN A 153 -14.68 5.73 4.35
CA GLN A 153 -15.35 6.04 5.62
C GLN A 153 -14.53 7.10 6.38
N THR A 154 -13.23 6.85 6.57
CA THR A 154 -12.32 7.75 7.31
C THR A 154 -11.10 8.13 6.47
N VAL A 155 -10.63 9.36 6.59
CA VAL A 155 -9.29 9.78 6.16
C VAL A 155 -8.40 9.93 7.38
N TYR A 156 -7.25 9.25 7.36
CA TYR A 156 -6.22 9.39 8.38
C TYR A 156 -5.02 10.17 7.85
N SER A 157 -4.42 11.03 8.68
CA SER A 157 -3.18 11.73 8.36
C SER A 157 -2.26 11.87 9.58
N ASN A 158 -1.08 12.48 9.41
CA ASN A 158 -0.19 12.86 10.51
C ASN A 158 -0.49 14.25 11.11
N GLY A 159 -1.60 14.88 10.71
CA GLY A 159 -2.04 16.19 11.18
C GLY A 159 -1.28 17.41 10.65
N LEU A 160 -0.18 17.24 9.91
CA LEU A 160 0.49 18.35 9.24
C LEU A 160 -0.30 18.79 8.00
N MET A 161 -0.65 20.08 7.94
CA MET A 161 -1.33 20.67 6.79
C MET A 161 -0.42 21.63 6.05
N GLU A 162 -0.42 21.52 4.71
CA GLU A 162 0.21 22.51 3.87
C GLU A 162 -0.52 23.86 3.98
N ARG A 163 0.23 24.96 4.06
CA ARG A 163 -0.29 26.31 4.26
C ARG A 163 0.23 27.27 3.20
N ALA A 164 -0.58 28.25 2.84
CA ALA A 164 -0.14 29.39 2.05
C ALA A 164 0.91 30.14 2.87
N ALA A 165 2.12 30.27 2.31
CA ALA A 165 3.18 31.03 2.94
C ALA A 165 3.52 32.28 2.15
N ASP A 166 4.24 33.16 2.82
CA ASP A 166 4.83 34.38 2.25
C ASP A 166 5.97 34.07 1.26
N SER A 167 6.49 32.82 1.23
CA SER A 167 7.51 32.35 0.29
C SER A 167 7.19 30.95 -0.27
N THR A 168 7.79 30.58 -1.40
CA THR A 168 7.57 29.28 -2.07
C THR A 168 8.15 28.08 -1.32
N THR A 169 9.07 28.30 -0.37
CA THR A 169 9.81 27.24 0.34
C THR A 169 9.24 26.85 1.70
N GLU A 170 8.34 27.66 2.28
CA GLU A 170 7.68 27.34 3.55
C GLU A 170 6.28 26.80 3.23
N THR A 171 6.07 25.48 3.17
CA THR A 171 4.71 24.94 2.96
C THR A 171 4.02 24.56 4.26
N LEU A 172 4.68 24.69 5.41
CA LEU A 172 4.11 24.50 6.74
C LEU A 172 4.01 25.84 7.47
N SER A 173 3.39 25.85 8.65
CA SER A 173 3.38 27.02 9.51
C SER A 173 4.77 27.36 10.02
N LYS A 174 4.96 28.63 10.42
CA LYS A 174 6.21 29.07 11.03
C LYS A 174 6.45 28.30 12.34
N PRO A 175 7.58 27.60 12.49
CA PRO A 175 7.85 26.85 13.71
C PRO A 175 7.93 27.77 14.93
N MET A 176 7.27 27.38 16.02
CA MET A 176 7.46 28.02 17.33
C MET A 176 8.71 27.49 18.01
N VAL A 177 9.39 28.33 18.79
CA VAL A 177 10.57 27.92 19.58
C VAL A 177 10.17 27.69 21.02
N PHE A 178 10.51 26.52 21.56
CA PHE A 178 10.30 26.17 22.96
C PHE A 178 11.46 25.31 23.46
N GLY A 179 12.05 25.66 24.61
CA GLY A 179 13.18 24.91 25.17
C GLY A 179 14.38 24.76 24.22
N GLY A 180 14.63 25.76 23.37
CA GLY A 180 15.71 25.73 22.37
C GLY A 180 15.44 24.83 21.13
N ARG A 181 14.27 24.21 21.04
CA ARG A 181 13.84 23.39 19.89
C ARG A 181 12.70 24.08 19.14
N LYS A 182 12.53 23.73 17.87
CA LYS A 182 11.47 24.25 17.00
C LYS A 182 10.36 23.21 16.83
N TYR A 183 9.10 23.67 16.75
CA TYR A 183 7.93 22.80 16.64
C TYR A 183 6.85 23.39 15.74
N ILE A 184 6.07 22.51 15.11
CA ILE A 184 4.79 22.81 14.44
C ILE A 184 3.67 22.42 15.40
N ALA A 185 2.87 23.39 15.85
CA ALA A 185 1.86 23.20 16.89
C ALA A 185 0.42 23.48 16.42
N ASP A 186 0.22 23.81 15.15
CA ASP A 186 -1.07 24.03 14.52
C ASP A 186 -1.45 22.82 13.65
N LEU A 187 -1.44 21.66 14.30
CA LEU A 187 -1.88 20.39 13.74
C LEU A 187 -3.40 20.41 13.51
N VAL A 188 -3.85 19.64 12.53
CA VAL A 188 -5.27 19.36 12.28
C VAL A 188 -5.54 17.93 12.68
N THR A 189 -6.24 17.74 13.79
CA THR A 189 -6.33 16.45 14.50
C THR A 189 -7.63 15.71 14.27
N ASP A 190 -8.71 16.39 13.91
CA ASP A 190 -10.02 15.80 13.68
C ASP A 190 -10.80 16.50 12.55
N LEU A 191 -11.98 15.98 12.23
CA LEU A 191 -12.85 16.52 11.18
C LEU A 191 -13.30 17.96 11.46
N SER A 192 -13.54 18.32 12.72
CA SER A 192 -13.98 19.67 13.10
C SER A 192 -12.85 20.68 12.85
N GLU A 193 -11.63 20.34 13.25
CA GLU A 193 -10.44 21.15 12.97
C GLU A 193 -10.14 21.23 11.47
N LEU A 194 -10.35 20.15 10.72
CA LEU A 194 -10.21 20.16 9.26
C LEU A 194 -11.22 21.11 8.63
N GLN A 195 -12.50 21.02 9.01
CA GLN A 195 -13.55 21.93 8.52
C GLN A 195 -13.21 23.39 8.83
N ALA A 196 -12.76 23.68 10.05
CA ALA A 196 -12.33 25.00 10.45
C ALA A 196 -11.15 25.50 9.58
N PHE A 197 -10.13 24.68 9.39
CA PHE A 197 -8.98 25.00 8.54
C PHE A 197 -9.38 25.29 7.08
N LEU A 198 -10.23 24.43 6.51
CA LEU A 198 -10.66 24.52 5.12
C LEU A 198 -11.64 25.69 4.85
N SER A 199 -12.38 26.13 5.88
CA SER A 199 -13.32 27.25 5.79
C SER A 199 -12.66 28.61 5.48
N ASN A 200 -11.34 28.70 5.66
CA ASN A 200 -10.56 29.89 5.32
C ASN A 200 -9.53 29.57 4.21
N PRO A 201 -9.92 29.69 2.92
CA PRO A 201 -9.04 29.41 1.79
C PRO A 201 -7.73 30.20 1.78
N ALA A 202 -7.67 31.38 2.43
CA ALA A 202 -6.43 32.16 2.51
C ALA A 202 -5.32 31.38 3.22
N ASN A 203 -5.67 30.45 4.13
CA ASN A 203 -4.71 29.62 4.85
C ASN A 203 -3.98 28.60 3.95
N TRP A 204 -4.53 28.23 2.80
CA TRP A 204 -4.02 27.14 1.97
C TRP A 204 -4.11 27.42 0.46
N THR A 205 -4.36 28.67 0.08
CA THR A 205 -4.42 29.09 -1.32
C THR A 205 -3.21 28.59 -2.11
N LYS A 206 -3.48 27.99 -3.29
CA LYS A 206 -2.49 27.35 -4.20
C LYS A 206 -1.83 26.07 -3.65
N LYS A 207 -2.24 25.53 -2.50
CA LYS A 207 -1.77 24.23 -2.00
C LYS A 207 -2.70 23.11 -2.45
N LYS A 208 -2.10 22.05 -2.99
CA LYS A 208 -2.82 20.91 -3.57
C LYS A 208 -3.43 20.03 -2.48
N TYR A 209 -2.70 19.77 -1.38
CA TYR A 209 -3.14 18.84 -0.35
C TYR A 209 -4.45 19.28 0.35
N PRO A 210 -4.55 20.48 0.97
CA PRO A 210 -5.83 20.99 1.48
C PRO A 210 -6.90 21.18 0.41
N GLY A 211 -6.51 21.60 -0.81
CA GLY A 211 -7.45 21.79 -1.91
C GLY A 211 -8.14 20.49 -2.32
N MET A 212 -7.39 19.38 -2.36
CA MET A 212 -7.92 18.04 -2.58
C MET A 212 -8.89 17.64 -1.47
N LEU A 213 -8.50 17.79 -0.20
CA LEU A 213 -9.36 17.47 0.94
C LEU A 213 -10.64 18.31 0.97
N SER A 214 -10.55 19.60 0.62
CA SER A 214 -11.72 20.49 0.47
C SER A 214 -12.70 20.01 -0.58
N LYS A 215 -12.23 19.70 -1.79
CA LYS A 215 -13.08 19.14 -2.86
C LYS A 215 -13.73 17.82 -2.43
N ALA A 216 -12.94 16.93 -1.83
CA ALA A 216 -13.39 15.62 -1.39
C ALA A 216 -14.45 15.70 -0.27
N LEU A 217 -14.23 16.55 0.73
CA LEU A 217 -15.18 16.79 1.82
C LEU A 217 -16.50 17.38 1.30
N ASN A 218 -16.43 18.41 0.45
CA ASN A 218 -17.61 19.05 -0.15
C ASN A 218 -18.41 18.08 -1.03
N ALA A 219 -17.73 17.12 -1.67
CA ALA A 219 -18.36 16.07 -2.47
C ALA A 219 -18.81 14.85 -1.65
N GLY A 220 -18.68 14.88 -0.31
CA GLY A 220 -19.07 13.78 0.57
C GLY A 220 -18.27 12.50 0.34
N LYS A 221 -16.99 12.62 -0.05
CA LYS A 221 -16.14 11.47 -0.40
C LYS A 221 -15.60 10.72 0.81
N PHE A 222 -15.63 11.34 1.97
CA PHE A 222 -15.36 10.70 3.25
C PHE A 222 -16.27 11.22 4.36
N GLY A 223 -16.50 10.39 5.37
CA GLY A 223 -17.38 10.72 6.50
C GLY A 223 -16.66 11.23 7.75
N ASP A 224 -15.38 10.89 7.90
CA ASP A 224 -14.57 11.26 9.07
C ASP A 224 -13.12 11.58 8.68
N PHE A 225 -12.43 12.35 9.52
CA PHE A 225 -11.02 12.69 9.40
C PHE A 225 -10.35 12.64 10.77
N ARG A 226 -9.18 11.98 10.87
CA ARG A 226 -8.43 11.86 12.13
C ARG A 226 -6.93 11.91 11.92
N MET A 227 -6.23 12.60 12.80
CA MET A 227 -4.79 12.43 12.94
C MET A 227 -4.49 11.10 13.63
N LEU A 228 -3.46 10.41 13.16
CA LEU A 228 -2.86 9.27 13.86
C LEU A 228 -1.54 9.71 14.46
N ASP A 229 -1.28 9.26 15.69
CA ASP A 229 0.00 9.36 16.35
C ASP A 229 0.19 8.25 17.38
N LEU A 230 1.36 8.23 18.00
CA LEU A 230 1.75 7.24 19.00
C LEU A 230 0.70 7.03 20.11
N ASN A 231 -0.02 8.08 20.53
CA ASN A 231 -0.98 8.00 21.65
C ASN A 231 -2.25 7.22 21.28
N GLU A 232 -2.57 7.10 19.99
CA GLU A 232 -3.68 6.24 19.53
C GLU A 232 -3.38 4.77 19.85
N GLY A 233 -2.11 4.39 19.81
CA GLY A 233 -1.59 3.03 20.04
C GLY A 233 -1.96 2.05 18.93
N HIS A 234 -3.22 2.06 18.46
CA HIS A 234 -3.74 1.16 17.44
C HIS A 234 -4.71 1.88 16.50
N LEU A 235 -4.77 1.43 15.25
CA LEU A 235 -5.82 1.85 14.34
C LEU A 235 -7.19 1.37 14.87
N SER A 236 -8.21 2.22 14.75
CA SER A 236 -9.57 1.91 15.21
C SER A 236 -10.06 0.58 14.65
N GLY A 237 -10.51 -0.32 15.54
CA GLY A 237 -10.97 -1.67 15.18
C GLY A 237 -9.85 -2.71 14.97
N HIS A 238 -8.61 -2.38 15.32
CA HIS A 238 -7.43 -3.24 15.20
C HIS A 238 -6.55 -3.22 16.47
N GLY A 239 -7.19 -3.18 17.64
CA GLY A 239 -6.52 -3.17 18.94
C GLY A 239 -6.08 -4.57 19.44
N PRO A 240 -5.62 -4.65 20.70
CA PRO A 240 -5.33 -5.93 21.34
C PRO A 240 -6.55 -6.85 21.39
N GLY A 241 -6.36 -8.13 21.08
CA GLY A 241 -7.43 -9.14 21.08
C GLY A 241 -8.09 -9.36 19.71
N GLU A 242 -7.86 -8.46 18.75
CA GLU A 242 -8.30 -8.64 17.37
C GLU A 242 -7.43 -9.65 16.62
N SER A 243 -8.00 -10.30 15.60
CA SER A 243 -7.26 -11.26 14.75
C SER A 243 -6.12 -10.61 13.95
N LEU A 244 -6.26 -9.33 13.66
CA LEU A 244 -5.27 -8.45 13.05
C LEU A 244 -5.15 -7.19 13.90
N THR A 245 -3.98 -6.99 14.48
CA THR A 245 -3.62 -5.76 15.19
C THR A 245 -2.86 -4.84 14.24
N ILE A 246 -3.15 -3.53 14.28
CA ILE A 246 -2.44 -2.50 13.51
C ILE A 246 -1.97 -1.45 14.51
N GLU A 247 -0.71 -1.57 14.94
CA GLU A 247 -0.10 -0.69 15.93
C GLU A 247 0.35 0.61 15.27
N VAL A 248 0.05 1.76 15.87
CA VAL A 248 0.55 3.07 15.46
C VAL A 248 1.85 3.35 16.21
N LEU A 249 2.95 3.41 15.48
CA LEU A 249 4.30 3.59 16.04
C LEU A 249 4.81 5.03 15.91
N GLY A 250 4.15 5.86 15.10
CA GLY A 250 4.50 7.26 14.88
C GLY A 250 3.43 7.97 14.03
N PRO A 251 3.45 9.30 13.95
CA PRO A 251 4.44 10.22 14.52
C PRO A 251 4.41 10.30 16.06
N PHE A 252 5.48 10.85 16.65
CA PHE A 252 5.55 11.15 18.08
C PHE A 252 5.13 12.59 18.34
N VAL A 253 3.98 12.78 18.99
CA VAL A 253 3.46 14.09 19.37
C VAL A 253 4.00 14.51 20.74
N GLU A 254 4.63 15.67 20.78
CA GLU A 254 5.14 16.28 22.01
C GLU A 254 4.12 17.29 22.56
N LYS A 255 4.05 17.41 23.90
CA LYS A 255 3.27 18.47 24.55
C LYS A 255 4.17 19.67 24.82
N VAL A 256 3.97 20.74 24.03
CA VAL A 256 4.78 21.96 24.04
C VAL A 256 3.89 23.14 24.37
N ASP A 257 4.17 23.84 25.49
CA ASP A 257 3.33 24.96 25.96
C ASP A 257 1.82 24.62 25.97
N SER A 258 1.49 23.46 26.54
CA SER A 258 0.13 22.89 26.58
C SER A 258 -0.50 22.53 25.23
N LYS A 259 0.20 22.70 24.10
CA LYS A 259 -0.24 22.30 22.75
C LYS A 259 0.36 20.97 22.33
N ARG A 260 -0.36 20.23 21.50
CA ARG A 260 0.19 19.09 20.75
C ARG A 260 1.06 19.64 19.63
N ALA A 261 2.28 19.15 19.49
CA ALA A 261 3.21 19.66 18.50
C ALA A 261 4.13 18.56 17.96
N LEU A 262 4.53 18.73 16.70
CA LEU A 262 5.51 17.89 16.02
C LEU A 262 6.82 18.67 15.88
N ARG A 263 7.94 18.01 16.18
CA ARG A 263 9.28 18.63 16.14
C ARG A 263 9.66 19.07 14.73
N TRP A 264 10.23 20.26 14.58
CA TRP A 264 10.81 20.68 13.30
C TRP A 264 12.13 19.95 13.05
N LEU A 265 12.24 19.26 11.91
CA LEU A 265 13.37 18.37 11.57
C LEU A 265 14.38 19.02 10.60
N GLY A 266 14.54 20.33 10.68
CA GLY A 266 15.55 21.10 9.96
C GLY A 266 14.97 21.92 8.81
N ASP A 267 14.21 21.29 7.93
CA ASP A 267 13.50 21.92 6.82
C ASP A 267 12.08 21.34 6.65
N VAL A 268 11.31 21.91 5.72
CA VAL A 268 9.94 21.50 5.44
C VAL A 268 9.87 20.03 5.01
N GLY A 269 10.69 19.60 4.05
CA GLY A 269 10.67 18.24 3.51
C GLY A 269 11.01 17.23 4.60
N LYS A 270 12.13 17.42 5.30
CA LYS A 270 12.50 16.56 6.43
C LYS A 270 11.44 16.50 7.52
N THR A 271 10.72 17.59 7.76
CA THR A 271 9.65 17.63 8.76
C THR A 271 8.41 16.88 8.28
N LYS A 272 7.97 17.07 7.02
CA LYS A 272 6.81 16.34 6.46
C LYS A 272 7.09 14.83 6.46
N ASN A 273 8.23 14.44 5.89
CA ASN A 273 8.65 13.05 5.71
C ASN A 273 8.89 12.36 7.06
N GLY A 274 9.60 13.06 7.95
CA GLY A 274 9.98 12.53 9.26
C GLY A 274 8.81 12.32 10.23
N HIS A 275 7.67 12.97 9.99
CA HIS A 275 6.44 12.72 10.75
C HIS A 275 5.44 11.85 9.98
N SER A 276 5.92 11.03 9.04
CA SER A 276 5.08 10.00 8.42
C SER A 276 4.33 9.19 9.48
N VAL A 277 3.08 8.82 9.20
CA VAL A 277 2.40 7.83 10.03
C VAL A 277 3.08 6.47 9.84
N VAL A 278 3.46 5.86 10.96
CA VAL A 278 4.24 4.60 10.99
C VAL A 278 3.39 3.53 11.63
N PHE A 279 3.34 2.34 11.03
CA PHE A 279 2.55 1.24 11.57
C PHE A 279 3.26 -0.09 11.54
N ARG A 280 2.80 -0.99 12.41
CA ARG A 280 3.09 -2.42 12.31
C ARG A 280 1.80 -3.23 12.27
N PHE A 281 1.61 -4.00 11.20
CA PHE A 281 0.58 -5.03 11.15
C PHE A 281 1.08 -6.26 11.89
N LYS A 282 0.25 -6.82 12.75
CA LYS A 282 0.54 -8.04 13.48
C LYS A 282 -0.63 -9.01 13.36
N MET A 283 -0.37 -10.15 12.72
CA MET A 283 -1.33 -11.25 12.59
C MET A 283 -0.65 -12.53 13.05
N LYS A 284 -1.10 -13.07 14.19
CA LYS A 284 -0.43 -14.18 14.88
C LYS A 284 1.08 -13.94 15.01
N ASN A 285 1.91 -14.66 14.24
CA ASN A 285 3.37 -14.62 14.30
C ASN A 285 4.00 -13.72 13.22
N VAL A 286 3.21 -13.17 12.30
CA VAL A 286 3.71 -12.34 11.20
C VAL A 286 3.56 -10.87 11.54
N ASN A 287 4.68 -10.16 11.42
CA ASN A 287 4.78 -8.72 11.66
C ASN A 287 5.23 -7.99 10.38
N ILE A 288 4.56 -6.90 10.02
CA ILE A 288 4.83 -6.15 8.79
C ILE A 288 4.96 -4.66 9.12
N PHE A 289 6.12 -4.08 8.87
CA PHE A 289 6.42 -2.68 9.15
C PHE A 289 6.16 -1.77 7.95
N MET A 290 5.47 -0.65 8.18
CA MET A 290 5.24 0.42 7.20
C MET A 290 5.80 1.74 7.73
N GLY A 291 6.89 2.22 7.13
CA GLY A 291 7.63 3.38 7.61
C GLY A 291 7.28 4.73 6.98
N GLY A 292 6.58 4.77 5.84
CA GLY A 292 6.49 5.99 5.04
C GLY A 292 7.89 6.54 4.74
N ASP A 293 8.10 7.84 4.97
CA ASP A 293 9.34 8.53 4.58
C ASP A 293 10.23 8.93 5.75
N LEU A 294 10.27 8.09 6.79
CA LEU A 294 11.18 8.31 7.91
C LEU A 294 12.62 8.55 7.43
N ASN A 295 13.20 9.64 7.94
CA ASN A 295 14.60 10.00 7.76
C ASN A 295 15.43 9.64 9.01
N ILE A 296 16.71 9.98 9.01
CA ILE A 296 17.60 9.73 10.15
C ILE A 296 17.08 10.40 11.44
N GLU A 297 16.66 11.67 11.38
CA GLU A 297 16.26 12.40 12.60
C GLU A 297 14.94 11.88 13.16
N SER A 298 13.98 11.51 12.30
CA SER A 298 12.75 10.89 12.77
C SER A 298 12.98 9.49 13.32
N SER A 299 13.87 8.70 12.71
CA SER A 299 14.26 7.39 13.23
C SER A 299 14.87 7.50 14.63
N ARG A 300 15.73 8.52 14.87
CA ARG A 300 16.26 8.81 16.20
C ARG A 300 15.15 9.17 17.19
N MET A 301 14.25 10.06 16.79
CA MET A 301 13.15 10.49 17.64
C MET A 301 12.24 9.33 18.04
N LEU A 302 11.91 8.44 17.11
CA LEU A 302 11.10 7.25 17.41
C LEU A 302 11.84 6.26 18.31
N LEU A 303 13.14 6.02 18.09
CA LEU A 303 13.94 5.19 18.99
C LEU A 303 13.94 5.75 20.42
N GLU A 304 14.18 7.05 20.58
CA GLU A 304 14.18 7.72 21.88
C GLU A 304 12.81 7.65 22.55
N ALA A 305 11.74 7.99 21.82
CA ALA A 305 10.37 8.02 22.33
C ALA A 305 9.89 6.65 22.82
N HIS A 306 10.27 5.58 22.12
CA HIS A 306 9.83 4.22 22.42
C HIS A 306 10.70 3.48 23.43
N THR A 307 12.01 3.78 23.48
CA THR A 307 12.95 3.04 24.34
C THR A 307 13.39 3.82 25.58
N GLY A 308 13.26 5.15 25.56
CA GLY A 308 13.84 6.05 26.58
C GLY A 308 15.37 6.12 26.55
N LEU A 309 16.01 5.46 25.59
CA LEU A 309 17.47 5.43 25.44
C LEU A 309 17.96 6.53 24.48
N SER A 310 19.23 6.89 24.62
CA SER A 310 19.88 7.81 23.67
C SER A 310 19.83 7.23 22.25
N PRO A 311 19.32 7.99 21.26
CA PRO A 311 19.24 7.52 19.88
C PRO A 311 20.55 7.69 19.09
N ASN A 312 21.62 8.13 19.76
CA ASN A 312 22.95 8.35 19.18
C ASN A 312 24.00 7.50 19.92
N PRO A 313 24.03 6.17 19.67
CA PRO A 313 24.99 5.31 20.34
C PRO A 313 26.43 5.71 19.98
N LYS A 314 27.30 5.77 20.99
CA LYS A 314 28.72 6.14 20.89
C LYS A 314 29.65 4.93 20.76
N SER A 315 29.15 3.73 21.02
CA SER A 315 29.88 2.47 20.90
C SER A 315 29.00 1.35 20.32
N ALA A 316 29.62 0.22 19.97
CA ALA A 316 28.89 -0.96 19.48
C ALA A 316 27.99 -1.57 20.56
N GLU A 317 28.40 -1.51 21.82
CA GLU A 317 27.63 -1.99 22.98
C GLU A 317 26.39 -1.12 23.24
N GLU A 318 26.53 0.22 23.14
CA GLU A 318 25.40 1.14 23.22
C GLU A 318 24.42 0.91 22.06
N GLU A 319 24.94 0.70 20.85
CA GLU A 319 24.09 0.38 19.69
C GLU A 319 23.35 -0.95 19.89
N ALA A 320 24.03 -2.00 20.37
CA ALA A 320 23.40 -3.29 20.65
C ALA A 320 22.28 -3.14 21.69
N THR A 321 22.52 -2.41 22.77
CA THR A 321 21.53 -2.13 23.82
C THR A 321 20.31 -1.40 23.25
N LEU A 322 20.53 -0.37 22.44
CA LEU A 322 19.44 0.38 21.78
C LEU A 322 18.64 -0.52 20.83
N VAL A 323 19.31 -1.31 20.00
CA VAL A 323 18.68 -2.23 19.05
C VAL A 323 17.89 -3.32 19.76
N GLU A 324 18.40 -3.88 20.86
CA GLU A 324 17.71 -4.89 21.67
C GLU A 324 16.46 -4.33 22.33
N ALA A 325 16.52 -3.12 22.90
CA ALA A 325 15.37 -2.44 23.47
C ALA A 325 14.30 -2.08 22.41
N ALA A 326 14.74 -1.71 21.21
CA ALA A 326 13.87 -1.34 20.09
C ALA A 326 13.25 -2.56 19.38
N ARG A 327 13.87 -3.74 19.49
CA ARG A 327 13.45 -4.98 18.78
C ARG A 327 11.99 -5.37 19.01
N PRO A 328 11.43 -5.37 20.23
CA PRO A 328 10.04 -5.77 20.45
C PRO A 328 9.02 -4.82 19.80
N ILE A 329 9.45 -3.59 19.52
CA ILE A 329 8.62 -2.49 19.05
C ILE A 329 8.62 -2.44 17.52
N PHE A 330 9.80 -2.46 16.91
CA PHE A 330 9.95 -2.31 15.45
C PHE A 330 10.21 -3.63 14.71
N GLY A 331 10.63 -4.67 15.44
CA GLY A 331 10.98 -5.97 14.87
C GLY A 331 9.85 -6.54 14.01
N SER A 332 10.16 -6.82 12.75
CA SER A 332 9.19 -7.24 11.74
C SER A 332 9.75 -8.33 10.81
N ASP A 333 8.85 -9.09 10.18
CA ASP A 333 9.21 -10.11 9.21
C ASP A 333 9.36 -9.52 7.82
N ILE A 334 8.42 -8.65 7.46
CA ILE A 334 8.47 -7.88 6.22
C ILE A 334 8.54 -6.40 6.58
N ALA A 335 9.30 -5.63 5.82
CA ALA A 335 9.33 -4.18 5.92
C ALA A 335 9.06 -3.53 4.56
N LYS A 336 8.34 -2.42 4.57
CA LYS A 336 8.42 -1.43 3.50
C LYS A 336 9.60 -0.51 3.79
N ALA A 337 10.54 -0.40 2.85
CA ALA A 337 11.66 0.52 2.95
C ALA A 337 11.16 1.94 3.11
N CYS A 338 11.76 2.67 4.05
CA CYS A 338 11.43 4.07 4.26
C CYS A 338 11.92 4.93 3.09
N HIS A 339 11.17 5.99 2.76
CA HIS A 339 11.59 7.03 1.83
C HIS A 339 12.07 6.44 0.51
N HIS A 340 11.29 5.50 -0.02
CA HIS A 340 11.51 4.79 -1.28
C HIS A 340 12.85 4.04 -1.40
N GLY A 341 13.59 3.85 -0.29
CA GLY A 341 14.97 3.35 -0.33
C GLY A 341 16.02 4.46 -0.43
N SER A 342 15.76 5.61 0.20
CA SER A 342 16.72 6.70 0.38
C SER A 342 17.90 6.30 1.27
N ALA A 343 19.03 6.98 1.08
CA ALA A 343 20.22 6.87 1.92
C ALA A 343 20.04 7.52 3.29
N ASP A 344 19.02 8.38 3.45
CA ASP A 344 18.69 9.07 4.71
C ASP A 344 18.01 8.11 5.70
N THR A 345 18.70 7.01 6.06
CA THR A 345 18.20 5.98 6.97
C THR A 345 19.21 5.69 8.08
N LEU A 346 18.70 5.36 9.27
CA LEU A 346 19.52 5.15 10.46
C LEU A 346 19.78 3.65 10.69
N LEU A 347 21.06 3.23 10.66
CA LEU A 347 21.44 1.82 10.81
C LEU A 347 20.92 1.14 12.09
N PRO A 348 21.03 1.72 13.30
CA PRO A 348 20.40 1.15 14.50
C PRO A 348 18.90 0.89 14.34
N PHE A 349 18.18 1.80 13.68
CA PHE A 349 16.75 1.62 13.43
C PHE A 349 16.47 0.48 12.45
N MET A 350 17.20 0.43 11.33
CA MET A 350 17.11 -0.68 10.36
C MET A 350 17.44 -2.02 11.00
N LYS A 351 18.50 -2.05 11.83
CA LYS A 351 18.87 -3.21 12.62
C LYS A 351 17.74 -3.59 13.55
N ALA A 352 17.00 -2.66 14.17
CA ALA A 352 15.85 -2.95 15.04
C ALA A 352 14.61 -3.49 14.30
N ILE A 353 14.45 -3.20 13.00
CA ILE A 353 13.40 -3.80 12.16
C ILE A 353 13.75 -5.27 11.81
N ASN A 354 14.99 -5.55 11.37
CA ASN A 354 15.50 -6.89 11.03
C ASN A 354 14.55 -7.79 10.21
N PRO A 355 14.10 -7.32 9.03
CA PRO A 355 13.20 -8.07 8.17
C PRO A 355 13.94 -9.22 7.45
N VAL A 356 13.19 -10.23 6.99
CA VAL A 356 13.70 -11.23 6.02
C VAL A 356 13.38 -10.81 4.57
N ALA A 357 12.37 -9.95 4.39
CA ALA A 357 12.03 -9.36 3.11
C ALA A 357 11.74 -7.88 3.24
N THR A 358 12.29 -7.08 2.33
CA THR A 358 12.02 -5.64 2.23
C THR A 358 11.41 -5.32 0.87
N VAL A 359 10.27 -4.64 0.88
CA VAL A 359 9.64 -4.05 -0.31
C VAL A 359 10.13 -2.62 -0.47
N ILE A 360 10.46 -2.22 -1.69
CA ILE A 360 10.90 -0.88 -2.05
C ILE A 360 9.90 -0.38 -3.10
N SER A 361 9.07 0.59 -2.73
CA SER A 361 8.30 1.34 -3.73
C SER A 361 9.20 2.44 -4.24
N SER A 362 9.55 2.40 -5.52
CA SER A 362 10.49 3.33 -6.14
C SER A 362 10.06 3.66 -7.57
N GLY A 363 10.61 4.74 -8.11
CA GLY A 363 10.51 5.08 -9.52
C GLY A 363 11.75 5.85 -10.03
N ASP A 364 11.70 6.21 -11.31
CA ASP A 364 12.80 6.67 -12.15
C ASP A 364 12.96 8.22 -12.34
N ASP A 365 12.62 9.05 -11.35
CA ASP A 365 12.63 10.53 -11.48
C ASP A 365 13.88 11.15 -10.83
N GLU A 366 14.79 11.68 -11.65
CA GLU A 366 15.99 12.37 -11.16
C GLU A 366 15.66 13.78 -10.63
N PRO A 367 16.28 14.25 -9.52
CA PRO A 367 17.40 13.66 -8.78
C PRO A 367 17.00 12.69 -7.67
N HIS A 368 15.70 12.42 -7.50
CA HIS A 368 15.12 11.58 -6.45
C HIS A 368 15.10 10.08 -6.82
N ALA A 369 15.96 9.66 -7.74
CA ALA A 369 16.09 8.28 -8.16
C ALA A 369 16.46 7.40 -6.96
N HIS A 370 15.51 6.57 -6.56
CA HIS A 370 15.59 5.58 -5.50
C HIS A 370 15.32 4.18 -6.09
N PRO A 371 15.77 3.10 -5.44
CA PRO A 371 16.60 3.06 -4.23
C PRO A 371 18.06 3.49 -4.47
N ARG A 372 18.72 4.00 -3.43
CA ARG A 372 20.16 4.35 -3.47
C ARG A 372 21.03 3.12 -3.25
N ALA A 373 22.23 3.10 -3.83
CA ALA A 373 23.14 1.96 -3.75
C ALA A 373 23.59 1.63 -2.30
N ASP A 374 23.87 2.65 -1.50
CA ASP A 374 24.21 2.50 -0.08
C ASP A 374 23.02 2.07 0.78
N ALA A 375 21.81 2.56 0.46
CA ALA A 375 20.57 2.09 1.08
C ALA A 375 20.34 0.60 0.82
N LEU A 376 20.52 0.11 -0.41
CA LEU A 376 20.42 -1.32 -0.73
C LEU A 376 21.41 -2.16 0.08
N GLY A 377 22.66 -1.70 0.19
CA GLY A 377 23.69 -2.35 1.02
C GLY A 377 23.32 -2.37 2.50
N ALA A 378 22.79 -1.26 3.02
CA ALA A 378 22.33 -1.15 4.40
C ALA A 378 21.14 -2.07 4.70
N ILE A 379 20.15 -2.14 3.81
CA ILE A 379 18.99 -3.03 3.96
C ILE A 379 19.46 -4.48 3.99
N ALA A 380 20.30 -4.91 3.04
CA ALA A 380 20.85 -6.26 3.02
C ALA A 380 21.60 -6.59 4.31
N LYS A 381 22.47 -5.68 4.78
CA LYS A 381 23.26 -5.85 6.02
C LYS A 381 22.39 -5.93 7.29
N CYS A 382 21.27 -5.23 7.32
CA CYS A 382 20.38 -5.17 8.49
C CYS A 382 19.24 -6.20 8.44
N SER A 383 19.13 -6.96 7.35
CA SER A 383 18.13 -8.02 7.20
C SER A 383 18.65 -9.36 7.72
N ARG A 384 17.73 -10.30 7.99
CA ARG A 384 18.08 -11.67 8.40
C ARG A 384 18.06 -12.66 7.25
N GLY A 385 18.85 -13.72 7.40
CA GLY A 385 19.00 -14.79 6.42
C GLY A 385 20.21 -14.56 5.52
N GLU A 386 20.68 -15.62 4.85
CA GLU A 386 21.83 -15.53 3.94
C GLU A 386 21.49 -14.79 2.64
N ARG A 387 20.22 -14.88 2.22
CA ARG A 387 19.70 -14.29 0.97
C ARG A 387 18.41 -13.51 1.25
N PRO A 388 18.47 -12.40 2.01
CA PRO A 388 17.29 -11.60 2.29
C PRO A 388 16.65 -11.10 1.00
N LEU A 389 15.32 -11.04 0.96
CA LEU A 389 14.58 -10.63 -0.23
C LEU A 389 14.52 -9.11 -0.32
N LEU A 390 14.91 -8.56 -1.47
CA LEU A 390 14.71 -7.16 -1.83
C LEU A 390 13.79 -7.12 -3.06
N LEU A 391 12.59 -6.60 -2.90
CA LEU A 391 11.58 -6.54 -3.96
C LEU A 391 11.29 -5.07 -4.25
N SER A 392 11.62 -4.59 -5.45
CA SER A 392 11.30 -3.23 -5.89
C SER A 392 10.11 -3.24 -6.86
N THR A 393 9.16 -2.32 -6.69
CA THR A 393 8.01 -2.19 -7.60
C THR A 393 8.47 -1.86 -9.02
N GLU A 394 9.49 -1.03 -9.14
CA GLU A 394 10.12 -0.65 -10.41
C GLU A 394 10.86 -1.83 -11.05
N LEU A 395 11.70 -2.55 -10.30
CA LEU A 395 12.42 -3.73 -10.84
C LEU A 395 11.45 -4.87 -11.21
N ALA A 396 10.35 -5.01 -10.46
CA ALA A 396 9.29 -5.97 -10.76
C ALA A 396 8.43 -5.53 -11.97
N ARG A 397 8.56 -4.29 -12.45
CA ARG A 397 7.94 -3.78 -13.68
C ARG A 397 8.63 -4.39 -14.91
N SER A 398 8.55 -5.72 -15.03
CA SER A 398 8.91 -6.44 -16.25
C SER A 398 7.77 -6.25 -17.25
N THR A 399 7.81 -5.16 -18.01
CA THR A 399 6.94 -5.01 -19.19
C THR A 399 7.76 -4.58 -20.39
N LYS A 400 7.54 -5.22 -21.55
CA LYS A 400 7.67 -4.51 -22.81
C LYS A 400 6.70 -3.35 -22.74
N GLU A 401 7.22 -2.13 -22.65
CA GLU A 401 6.46 -0.90 -22.61
C GLU A 401 5.43 -0.89 -23.76
N THR A 402 4.20 -1.29 -23.48
CA THR A 402 3.13 -1.35 -24.50
C THR A 402 2.53 0.04 -24.76
N ILE A 403 2.91 1.01 -23.93
CA ILE A 403 2.61 2.42 -24.05
C ILE A 403 3.93 3.16 -24.29
N LYS A 404 4.60 2.89 -25.42
CA LYS A 404 5.81 3.63 -25.83
C LYS A 404 5.58 5.15 -25.93
N HIS A 405 4.31 5.56 -26.04
CA HIS A 405 3.89 6.95 -26.19
C HIS A 405 2.66 7.25 -25.30
N PRO A 406 2.83 7.46 -23.98
CA PRO A 406 1.72 7.74 -23.06
C PRO A 406 0.94 9.00 -23.43
N VAL A 407 1.61 9.97 -24.06
CA VAL A 407 0.97 11.18 -24.63
C VAL A 407 -0.02 10.82 -25.74
N VAL A 408 0.31 9.87 -26.61
CA VAL A 408 -0.57 9.42 -27.71
C VAL A 408 -1.80 8.70 -27.17
N LEU A 409 -1.63 7.85 -26.15
CA LEU A 409 -2.75 7.16 -25.52
C LEU A 409 -3.68 8.16 -24.80
N ARG A 410 -3.12 9.14 -24.07
CA ARG A 410 -3.90 10.21 -23.43
C ARG A 410 -4.66 11.05 -24.47
N ALA A 411 -4.03 11.37 -25.60
CA ALA A 411 -4.69 12.08 -26.69
C ALA A 411 -5.86 11.26 -27.29
N GLN A 412 -5.67 9.95 -27.50
CA GLN A 412 -6.73 9.06 -27.98
C GLN A 412 -7.90 8.95 -27.00
N LEU A 413 -7.62 8.86 -25.71
CA LEU A 413 -8.65 8.84 -24.66
C LEU A 413 -9.42 10.16 -24.62
N SER A 414 -8.73 11.30 -24.69
CA SER A 414 -9.34 12.63 -24.75
C SER A 414 -10.24 12.79 -25.98
N GLU A 415 -9.76 12.35 -27.15
CA GLU A 415 -10.52 12.39 -28.39
C GLU A 415 -11.79 11.52 -28.32
N LEU A 416 -11.69 10.32 -27.74
CA LEU A 416 -12.83 9.44 -27.53
C LEU A 416 -13.83 10.02 -26.54
N ALA A 417 -13.36 10.63 -25.44
CA ALA A 417 -14.21 11.33 -24.48
C ALA A 417 -14.98 12.48 -25.14
N ALA A 418 -14.30 13.30 -25.95
CA ALA A 418 -14.95 14.36 -26.72
C ALA A 418 -15.99 13.80 -27.71
N LYS A 419 -15.69 12.67 -28.39
CA LYS A 419 -16.63 11.98 -29.28
C LYS A 419 -17.86 11.43 -28.53
N ILE A 420 -17.69 10.92 -27.31
CA ILE A 420 -18.80 10.48 -26.46
C ILE A 420 -19.70 11.66 -26.11
N ALA A 421 -19.11 12.76 -25.65
CA ALA A 421 -19.84 13.97 -25.27
C ALA A 421 -20.58 14.63 -26.45
N ALA A 422 -19.98 14.63 -27.63
CA ALA A 422 -20.55 15.24 -28.84
C ALA A 422 -21.51 14.32 -29.63
N ALA A 423 -21.62 13.03 -29.28
CA ALA A 423 -22.45 12.09 -30.04
C ALA A 423 -23.94 12.38 -29.85
N SER A 424 -24.65 12.68 -30.95
CA SER A 424 -26.11 12.78 -31.00
C SER A 424 -26.82 11.44 -31.26
N ASP A 425 -26.08 10.43 -31.71
CA ASP A 425 -26.57 9.08 -32.02
C ASP A 425 -26.08 8.07 -30.97
N GLU A 426 -27.02 7.29 -30.42
CA GLU A 426 -26.74 6.36 -29.32
C GLU A 426 -25.80 5.23 -29.73
N LYS A 427 -25.89 4.74 -30.97
CA LYS A 427 -25.01 3.68 -31.49
C LYS A 427 -23.57 4.17 -31.63
N LYS A 428 -23.36 5.39 -32.12
CA LYS A 428 -22.04 6.05 -32.17
C LYS A 428 -21.49 6.30 -30.76
N ARG A 429 -22.33 6.75 -29.83
CA ARG A 429 -21.95 6.94 -28.42
C ARG A 429 -21.48 5.62 -27.79
N ALA A 430 -22.27 4.56 -27.94
CA ALA A 430 -21.94 3.23 -27.41
C ALA A 430 -20.66 2.64 -28.03
N ALA A 431 -20.45 2.84 -29.33
CA ALA A 431 -19.23 2.38 -30.01
C ALA A 431 -17.97 3.16 -29.54
N ALA A 432 -18.08 4.47 -29.37
CA ALA A 432 -17.00 5.30 -28.83
C ALA A 432 -16.71 4.95 -27.36
N GLN A 433 -17.76 4.75 -26.55
CA GLN A 433 -17.66 4.30 -25.16
C GLN A 433 -16.97 2.94 -25.07
N LYS A 434 -17.37 1.95 -25.89
CA LYS A 434 -16.73 0.63 -25.91
C LYS A 434 -15.23 0.70 -26.25
N LYS A 435 -14.83 1.57 -27.18
CA LYS A 435 -13.42 1.79 -27.52
C LYS A 435 -12.67 2.49 -26.39
N PHE A 436 -13.28 3.51 -25.79
CA PHE A 436 -12.76 4.21 -24.61
C PHE A 436 -12.51 3.22 -23.47
N ASP A 437 -13.55 2.47 -23.09
CA ASP A 437 -13.48 1.45 -22.04
C ASP A 437 -12.42 0.38 -22.34
N GLY A 438 -12.27 -0.03 -23.60
CA GLY A 438 -11.25 -0.99 -24.01
C GLY A 438 -9.81 -0.46 -23.87
N LEU A 439 -9.55 0.79 -24.26
CA LEU A 439 -8.23 1.42 -24.07
C LEU A 439 -7.92 1.67 -22.60
N VAL A 440 -8.93 2.12 -21.86
CA VAL A 440 -8.84 2.31 -20.41
C VAL A 440 -8.53 0.98 -19.71
N ALA A 441 -9.25 -0.10 -20.02
CA ALA A 441 -9.00 -1.42 -19.43
C ALA A 441 -7.58 -1.94 -19.73
N LYS A 442 -7.02 -1.62 -20.91
CA LYS A 442 -5.64 -1.97 -21.25
C LYS A 442 -4.63 -1.16 -20.44
N LEU A 443 -4.87 0.14 -20.28
CA LEU A 443 -4.06 1.04 -19.46
C LEU A 443 -4.03 0.59 -18.01
N ASP A 444 -5.19 0.26 -17.45
CA ASP A 444 -5.29 -0.18 -16.07
C ASP A 444 -4.57 -1.49 -15.86
N ARG A 445 -4.71 -2.43 -16.79
CA ARG A 445 -4.02 -3.71 -16.70
C ARG A 445 -2.50 -3.55 -16.65
N SER A 446 -1.93 -2.58 -17.36
CA SER A 446 -0.48 -2.34 -17.35
C SER A 446 0.02 -1.93 -15.96
N VAL A 447 -0.68 -0.98 -15.33
CA VAL A 447 -0.38 -0.49 -13.98
C VAL A 447 -0.76 -1.52 -12.91
N ALA A 448 -1.82 -2.30 -13.15
CA ALA A 448 -2.42 -3.12 -12.12
C ALA A 448 -1.82 -4.52 -11.98
N VAL A 449 -1.07 -4.97 -12.99
CA VAL A 449 -0.59 -6.35 -13.08
C VAL A 449 0.93 -6.43 -12.96
N TYR A 450 1.66 -5.46 -13.52
CA TYR A 450 3.12 -5.49 -13.58
C TYR A 450 3.71 -4.46 -12.61
N GLY A 451 4.80 -4.82 -11.94
CA GLY A 451 5.40 -4.02 -10.87
C GLY A 451 4.75 -4.19 -9.49
N ALA A 452 3.44 -4.50 -9.42
CA ALA A 452 2.76 -4.70 -8.14
C ALA A 452 3.30 -5.92 -7.36
N ILE A 453 3.73 -5.69 -6.13
CA ILE A 453 4.23 -6.72 -5.21
C ILE A 453 3.10 -7.11 -4.26
N ASN A 454 2.75 -8.39 -4.27
CA ASN A 454 1.69 -8.96 -3.45
C ASN A 454 2.29 -9.64 -2.23
N LEU A 455 1.82 -9.29 -1.05
CA LEU A 455 2.02 -9.99 0.21
C LEU A 455 0.71 -10.65 0.62
N ARG A 456 0.76 -11.96 0.91
CA ARG A 456 -0.39 -12.76 1.37
C ARG A 456 -0.02 -13.53 2.62
N THR A 457 -0.82 -13.48 3.67
CA THR A 457 -0.55 -14.21 4.91
C THR A 457 -1.79 -14.62 5.68
N ASP A 458 -1.70 -15.78 6.32
CA ASP A 458 -2.65 -16.31 7.32
C ASP A 458 -2.16 -16.08 8.77
N GLY A 459 -1.07 -15.32 8.93
CA GLY A 459 -0.37 -15.09 10.20
C GLY A 459 0.65 -16.16 10.58
N GLU A 460 0.85 -17.19 9.76
CA GLU A 460 1.85 -18.24 9.99
C GLU A 460 2.84 -18.35 8.83
N LYS A 461 2.37 -18.24 7.59
CA LYS A 461 3.18 -18.26 6.36
C LYS A 461 2.98 -16.97 5.58
N VAL A 462 3.95 -16.63 4.76
CA VAL A 462 3.85 -15.48 3.85
C VAL A 462 4.19 -15.90 2.43
N VAL A 463 3.38 -15.46 1.48
CA VAL A 463 3.74 -15.44 0.06
C VAL A 463 4.00 -13.99 -0.34
N MET A 464 5.21 -13.74 -0.85
CA MET A 464 5.54 -12.52 -1.58
C MET A 464 5.58 -12.87 -3.08
N ALA A 465 4.89 -12.13 -3.93
CA ALA A 465 4.82 -12.46 -5.35
C ALA A 465 4.58 -11.26 -6.27
N TYR A 466 5.08 -11.33 -7.49
CA TYR A 466 4.73 -10.39 -8.57
C TYR A 466 4.37 -11.16 -9.85
N LYS A 467 3.61 -10.52 -10.73
CA LYS A 467 3.15 -11.17 -11.97
C LYS A 467 4.29 -11.26 -12.98
N LEU A 468 4.45 -12.42 -13.61
CA LEU A 468 5.38 -12.59 -14.72
C LEU A 468 4.79 -12.00 -16.02
N GLU A 469 5.62 -11.29 -16.79
CA GLU A 469 5.24 -10.79 -18.12
C GLU A 469 4.88 -11.92 -19.07
N GLN A 470 5.80 -12.88 -19.19
CA GLN A 470 5.64 -14.10 -19.97
C GLN A 470 4.88 -15.16 -19.14
N SER A 471 3.71 -14.78 -18.64
CA SER A 471 2.87 -15.68 -17.86
C SER A 471 2.27 -16.77 -18.74
N THR A 472 2.32 -18.02 -18.29
CA THR A 472 1.51 -19.10 -18.83
C THR A 472 0.35 -19.42 -17.87
N PRO A 473 -0.67 -20.18 -18.31
CA PRO A 473 -1.74 -20.64 -17.43
C PRO A 473 -1.28 -21.45 -16.22
N VAL A 474 -0.04 -21.99 -16.22
CA VAL A 474 0.57 -22.74 -15.10
C VAL A 474 1.68 -21.96 -14.38
N LYS A 475 2.31 -20.98 -15.04
CA LYS A 475 3.43 -20.20 -14.50
C LYS A 475 3.17 -18.72 -14.70
N GLY A 476 2.21 -18.22 -13.94
CA GLY A 476 1.80 -16.82 -13.99
C GLY A 476 2.42 -15.88 -12.96
N TRP A 477 3.13 -16.38 -11.96
CA TRP A 477 3.63 -15.60 -10.81
C TRP A 477 5.05 -16.02 -10.50
N ASP A 478 5.89 -15.07 -10.12
CA ASP A 478 7.11 -15.38 -9.37
C ASP A 478 6.75 -15.36 -7.89
N ILE A 479 7.02 -16.45 -7.18
CA ILE A 479 6.49 -16.70 -5.83
C ILE A 479 7.65 -16.98 -4.89
N TYR A 480 7.77 -16.17 -3.85
CA TYR A 480 8.68 -16.36 -2.74
C TYR A 480 7.86 -16.77 -1.52
N LYS A 481 8.22 -17.92 -0.96
CA LYS A 481 7.55 -18.50 0.21
C LYS A 481 8.41 -18.24 1.43
N LEU A 482 7.81 -17.63 2.45
CA LEU A 482 8.40 -17.49 3.76
C LEU A 482 7.64 -18.39 4.72
N GLU A 483 8.36 -19.33 5.31
CA GLU A 483 7.79 -20.38 6.14
C GLU A 483 8.50 -20.37 7.51
N PRO A 484 7.79 -20.73 8.59
CA PRO A 484 8.40 -20.81 9.91
C PRO A 484 9.46 -21.92 9.93
N ALA A 485 10.59 -21.67 10.60
CA ALA A 485 11.64 -22.67 10.75
C ALA A 485 12.26 -22.70 12.15
N GLY A 486 12.71 -23.90 12.53
CA GLY A 486 13.30 -24.17 13.85
C GLY A 486 12.31 -23.99 15.01
N SER A 487 12.83 -24.11 16.23
CA SER A 487 12.05 -23.94 17.46
C SER A 487 11.56 -22.50 17.68
N SER A 488 12.20 -21.51 17.04
CA SER A 488 11.82 -20.10 17.15
C SER A 488 10.52 -19.76 16.42
N GLY A 489 10.09 -20.58 15.45
CA GLY A 489 8.94 -20.30 14.60
C GLY A 489 9.06 -19.04 13.73
N ARG A 490 10.23 -18.38 13.67
CA ARG A 490 10.43 -17.19 12.83
C ARG A 490 10.37 -17.56 11.36
N LEU A 491 9.81 -16.64 10.57
CA LEU A 491 9.81 -16.77 9.12
C LEU A 491 11.21 -16.69 8.55
N ILE A 492 11.55 -17.68 7.73
CA ILE A 492 12.75 -17.70 6.89
C ILE A 492 12.35 -17.77 5.42
N TYR A 493 13.23 -17.28 4.56
CA TYR A 493 13.19 -17.56 3.13
C TYR A 493 14.27 -18.59 2.81
N LYS A 494 13.87 -19.69 2.15
CA LYS A 494 14.79 -20.69 1.60
C LYS A 494 14.89 -20.47 0.10
N SER A 495 16.09 -20.11 -0.36
CA SER A 495 16.30 -19.88 -1.79
C SER A 495 16.32 -21.21 -2.53
N LYS A 496 15.84 -21.22 -3.77
CA LYS A 496 15.87 -22.41 -4.64
C LYS A 496 17.29 -22.84 -5.07
N TYR A 497 18.29 -22.08 -4.68
CA TYR A 497 19.71 -22.28 -4.97
C TYR A 497 20.51 -22.60 -3.70
N ASP A 498 19.82 -22.76 -2.57
CA ASP A 498 20.35 -23.34 -1.35
C ASP A 498 20.04 -24.84 -1.41
#